data_AF-A0A1B9BZX5-F1
#
_entry.id   AF-A0A1B9BZX5-F1
#
_cell.length_a   1.000
_cell.length_b   1.000
_cell.length_c   1.000
_cell.angle_alpha   90.00
_cell.angle_beta   90.00
_cell.angle_gamma   90.00
#
_symmetry.space_group_name_H-M   'P 1'
#
loop_
_entity.id
_entity.type
_entity.pdbx_description
1 polymer ?
#
loop_
_entity_poly.entity_id
_entity_poly.type
_entity_poly.pdbx_seq_one_letter_code
_entity_poly.pdbx_strand_id
1 'polypeptide(L)'
;MSMKITEDCRQQDCRQQARPVLCYFLTLDELLDLRDWVQGEPVLDLQSPVLANQYRAGVRHGLEIVEFGIASPLGHRWTDATGITWQWDVLQKEAVAVSADGSPVEPVPDSRDYIDYPDAEFTALARGLLDALMACGWK
;
A
#
# COMPACT_ATOMS: atom_id res chain seq x y z
N MET A 1 -3.92 9.35 25.99
CA MET A 1 -5.12 9.61 25.17
C MET A 1 -4.83 9.09 23.77
N SER A 2 -4.80 7.77 23.56
CA SER A 2 -4.49 7.16 22.24
C SER A 2 -4.76 5.63 22.24
N MET A 3 -5.97 5.23 22.61
CA MET A 3 -6.40 3.81 22.57
C MET A 3 -7.82 3.61 22.02
N LYS A 4 -8.59 4.69 21.81
CA LYS A 4 -9.97 4.58 21.33
C LYS A 4 -10.07 4.34 19.81
N ILE A 5 -9.11 4.84 19.03
CA ILE A 5 -9.15 4.76 17.56
C ILE A 5 -9.05 3.29 17.09
N THR A 6 -8.23 2.47 17.78
CA THR A 6 -8.03 1.06 17.45
C THR A 6 -9.23 0.18 17.82
N GLU A 7 -10.05 0.62 18.77
CA GLU A 7 -11.21 -0.14 19.28
C GLU A 7 -12.47 0.18 18.49
N ASP A 8 -12.64 1.44 18.04
CA ASP A 8 -13.77 1.86 17.20
C ASP A 8 -13.72 1.22 15.79
N CYS A 9 -12.53 0.95 15.23
CA CYS A 9 -12.39 0.21 13.97
C CYS A 9 -12.93 -1.24 14.05
N ARG A 10 -12.95 -1.85 15.24
CA ARG A 10 -13.38 -3.25 15.42
C ARG A 10 -14.89 -3.42 15.59
N GLN A 11 -15.64 -2.34 15.85
CA GLN A 11 -17.05 -2.43 16.24
C GLN A 11 -18.07 -2.11 15.14
N GLN A 12 -17.66 -1.76 13.92
CA GLN A 12 -18.59 -1.53 12.81
C GLN A 12 -18.85 -2.80 11.98
N ASP A 13 -19.88 -3.53 12.39
CA ASP A 13 -20.77 -4.41 11.61
C ASP A 13 -20.23 -4.98 10.28
N CYS A 14 -19.51 -6.11 10.38
CA CYS A 14 -19.26 -7.00 9.26
C CYS A 14 -20.50 -7.84 8.93
N ARG A 15 -21.07 -7.69 7.73
CA ARG A 15 -21.57 -8.78 6.83
C ARG A 15 -22.37 -8.22 5.65
N GLN A 16 -21.66 -7.71 4.64
CA GLN A 16 -22.01 -7.67 3.21
C GLN A 16 -20.76 -7.13 2.49
N GLN A 17 -19.77 -7.99 2.22
CA GLN A 17 -18.41 -7.69 1.71
C GLN A 17 -17.93 -6.25 1.98
N ALA A 18 -17.85 -5.89 3.27
CA ALA A 18 -17.16 -4.68 3.67
C ALA A 18 -15.65 -4.91 3.48
N ARG A 19 -14.97 -4.01 2.76
CA ARG A 19 -13.51 -4.03 2.61
C ARG A 19 -12.80 -4.10 3.98
N PRO A 20 -11.58 -4.63 4.05
CA PRO A 20 -10.79 -4.65 5.29
C PRO A 20 -10.63 -3.24 5.88
N VAL A 21 -10.79 -3.12 7.19
CA VAL A 21 -10.47 -1.89 7.91
C VAL A 21 -8.97 -1.90 8.19
N LEU A 22 -8.21 -1.18 7.36
CA LEU A 22 -6.77 -1.03 7.56
C LEU A 22 -6.50 0.01 8.64
N CYS A 23 -5.58 -0.31 9.54
CA CYS A 23 -4.99 0.64 10.49
C CYS A 23 -3.55 0.95 10.04
N TYR A 24 -3.01 2.11 10.46
CA TYR A 24 -1.61 2.48 10.17
C TYR A 24 -0.57 1.45 10.65
N PHE A 25 -0.94 0.56 11.58
CA PHE A 25 -0.14 -0.59 11.99
C PHE A 25 -0.81 -1.86 11.49
N LEU A 26 -0.37 -2.34 10.33
CA LEU A 26 -0.89 -3.56 9.73
C LEU A 26 -0.23 -4.79 10.37
N THR A 27 -1.06 -5.70 10.86
CA THR A 27 -0.67 -7.03 11.28
C THR A 27 -0.59 -7.98 10.08
N LEU A 28 0.09 -9.12 10.25
CA LEU A 28 0.16 -10.14 9.21
C LEU A 28 -1.23 -10.66 8.82
N ASP A 29 -2.13 -10.84 9.80
CA ASP A 29 -3.49 -11.33 9.54
C ASP A 29 -4.30 -10.31 8.71
N GLU A 30 -4.19 -9.01 9.03
CA GLU A 30 -4.83 -7.94 8.25
C GLU A 30 -4.30 -7.86 6.81
N LEU A 31 -3.02 -8.14 6.59
CA LEU A 31 -2.42 -8.21 5.25
C LEU A 31 -2.91 -9.43 4.46
N LEU A 32 -3.10 -10.58 5.12
CA LEU A 32 -3.66 -11.78 4.50
C LEU A 32 -5.12 -11.54 4.09
N ASP A 33 -5.92 -10.95 4.99
CA ASP A 33 -7.30 -10.56 4.68
C ASP A 33 -7.36 -9.55 3.53
N LEU A 34 -6.45 -8.58 3.50
CA LEU A 34 -6.33 -7.60 2.42
C LEU A 34 -5.99 -8.27 1.08
N ARG A 35 -5.04 -9.22 1.08
CA ARG A 35 -4.67 -9.97 -0.11
C ARG A 35 -5.85 -10.75 -0.67
N ASP A 36 -6.55 -11.47 0.19
CA ASP A 36 -7.67 -12.32 -0.22
C ASP A 36 -8.85 -11.48 -0.71
N TRP A 37 -9.09 -10.31 -0.10
CA TRP A 37 -10.08 -9.34 -0.58
C TRP A 37 -9.72 -8.76 -1.97
N VAL A 38 -8.49 -8.25 -2.16
CA VAL A 38 -8.04 -7.68 -3.45
C VAL A 38 -8.10 -8.68 -4.60
N GLN A 39 -7.95 -9.98 -4.34
CA GLN A 39 -8.10 -11.03 -5.37
C GLN A 39 -9.53 -11.15 -5.90
N GLY A 40 -10.53 -10.75 -5.13
CA GLY A 40 -11.95 -10.72 -5.54
C GLY A 40 -12.35 -9.44 -6.27
N GLU A 41 -11.51 -8.40 -6.24
CA GLU A 41 -11.79 -7.09 -6.82
C GLU A 41 -11.45 -7.02 -8.31
N PRO A 42 -12.12 -6.13 -9.09
CA PRO A 42 -11.85 -5.98 -10.51
C PRO A 42 -10.43 -5.46 -10.78
N VAL A 43 -9.89 -5.82 -11.94
CA VAL A 43 -8.63 -5.26 -12.45
C VAL A 43 -8.83 -3.76 -12.69
N LEU A 44 -7.98 -2.95 -12.06
CA LEU A 44 -8.02 -1.49 -12.15
C LEU A 44 -7.28 -0.97 -13.37
N ASP A 45 -7.81 0.10 -13.96
CA ASP A 45 -7.10 0.85 -15.00
C ASP A 45 -6.13 1.86 -14.36
N LEU A 46 -4.87 1.43 -14.21
CA LEU A 46 -3.79 2.28 -13.69
C LEU A 46 -3.32 3.36 -14.69
N GLN A 47 -3.96 3.52 -15.85
CA GLN A 47 -3.79 4.72 -16.68
C GLN A 47 -4.57 5.91 -16.12
N SER A 48 -5.57 5.69 -15.26
CA SER A 48 -6.24 6.76 -14.53
C SER A 48 -5.26 7.45 -13.57
N PRO A 49 -5.05 8.78 -13.67
CA PRO A 49 -4.12 9.49 -12.78
C PRO A 49 -4.48 9.35 -11.30
N VAL A 50 -5.78 9.28 -10.99
CA VAL A 50 -6.26 9.10 -9.61
C VAL A 50 -5.86 7.72 -9.09
N LEU A 51 -6.18 6.66 -9.83
CA LEU A 51 -5.87 5.29 -9.39
C LEU A 51 -4.36 5.02 -9.38
N ALA A 52 -3.61 5.55 -10.35
CA ALA A 52 -2.15 5.46 -10.38
C ALA A 52 -1.50 6.15 -9.17
N ASN A 53 -2.05 7.28 -8.71
CA ASN A 53 -1.57 7.95 -7.52
C ASN A 53 -1.86 7.14 -6.25
N GLN A 54 -3.06 6.57 -6.15
CA GLN A 54 -3.42 5.74 -5.00
C GLN A 54 -2.63 4.45 -4.92
N TYR A 55 -2.43 3.80 -6.06
CA TYR A 55 -1.52 2.67 -6.17
C TYR A 55 -0.11 3.03 -5.69
N ARG A 56 0.46 4.16 -6.13
CA ARG A 56 1.80 4.59 -5.71
C ARG A 56 1.89 4.96 -4.23
N ALA A 57 0.84 5.55 -3.66
CA ALA A 57 0.74 5.76 -2.21
C ALA A 57 0.75 4.42 -1.46
N GLY A 58 0.01 3.44 -1.97
CA GLY A 58 0.04 2.05 -1.49
C GLY A 58 1.43 1.44 -1.54
N VAL A 59 2.14 1.56 -2.68
CA VAL A 59 3.52 1.07 -2.82
C VAL A 59 4.43 1.69 -1.77
N ARG A 60 4.40 3.02 -1.62
CA ARG A 60 5.21 3.73 -0.62
C ARG A 60 4.96 3.17 0.79
N HIS A 61 3.69 3.06 1.17
CA HIS A 61 3.32 2.52 2.46
C HIS A 61 3.78 1.06 2.64
N GLY A 62 3.62 0.23 1.60
CA GLY A 62 4.09 -1.14 1.56
C GLY A 62 5.60 -1.26 1.78
N LEU A 63 6.40 -0.31 1.25
CA LEU A 63 7.86 -0.26 1.45
C LEU A 63 8.25 0.28 2.82
N GLU A 64 7.46 1.19 3.40
CA GLU A 64 7.66 1.70 4.78
C GLU A 64 7.38 0.60 5.82
N ILE A 65 6.34 -0.22 5.62
CA ILE A 65 6.02 -1.29 6.60
C ILE A 65 7.02 -2.45 6.62
N VAL A 66 7.88 -2.56 5.60
CA VAL A 66 9.00 -3.51 5.58
C VAL A 66 9.95 -3.27 6.76
N GLU A 67 10.08 -2.02 7.21
CA GLU A 67 10.91 -1.67 8.37
C GLU A 67 10.43 -2.32 9.67
N PHE A 68 9.16 -2.75 9.74
CA PHE A 68 8.61 -3.46 10.90
C PHE A 68 8.84 -4.97 10.87
N GLY A 69 9.64 -5.49 9.93
CA GLY A 69 10.05 -6.90 9.87
C GLY A 69 9.05 -7.84 9.21
N ILE A 70 8.06 -7.30 8.50
CA ILE A 70 7.09 -8.08 7.71
C ILE A 70 7.74 -8.66 6.44
N ALA A 71 8.70 -7.94 5.86
CA ALA A 71 9.47 -8.35 4.69
C ALA A 71 10.92 -7.86 4.80
N SER A 72 11.75 -8.12 3.79
CA SER A 72 13.11 -7.57 3.71
C SER A 72 13.13 -6.32 2.80
N PRO A 73 13.96 -5.29 3.10
CA PRO A 73 14.11 -4.15 2.21
C PRO A 73 14.44 -4.58 0.78
N LEU A 74 14.01 -3.78 -0.22
CA LEU A 74 14.29 -4.05 -1.62
C LEU A 74 15.80 -4.28 -1.85
N GLY A 75 16.17 -5.51 -2.18
CA GLY A 75 17.55 -5.87 -2.49
C GLY A 75 18.01 -5.45 -3.89
N HIS A 76 17.09 -4.97 -4.73
CA HIS A 76 17.32 -4.57 -6.11
C HIS A 76 16.29 -3.51 -6.53
N ARG A 77 16.53 -2.88 -7.68
CA ARG A 77 15.55 -1.98 -8.31
C ARG A 77 14.33 -2.78 -8.77
N TRP A 78 13.15 -2.28 -8.48
CA TRP A 78 11.88 -2.87 -8.89
C TRP A 78 11.00 -1.83 -9.57
N THR A 79 10.46 -2.15 -10.75
CA THR A 79 9.53 -1.27 -11.47
C THR A 79 8.10 -1.72 -11.21
N ASP A 80 7.27 -0.80 -10.73
CA ASP A 80 5.88 -1.06 -10.40
C ASP A 80 4.96 -1.05 -11.62
N ALA A 81 3.67 -1.36 -11.41
CA ALA A 81 2.67 -1.43 -12.47
C ALA A 81 2.36 -0.07 -13.15
N THR A 82 2.79 1.05 -12.55
CA THR A 82 2.66 2.40 -13.11
C THR A 82 3.92 2.85 -13.87
N GLY A 83 4.96 2.00 -13.94
CA GLY A 83 6.21 2.31 -14.61
C GLY A 83 7.19 3.12 -13.75
N ILE A 84 6.92 3.29 -12.45
CA ILE A 84 7.85 3.93 -11.51
C ILE A 84 8.82 2.90 -10.97
N THR A 85 10.10 3.25 -10.96
CA THR A 85 11.15 2.40 -10.40
C THR A 85 11.42 2.79 -8.96
N TRP A 86 11.34 1.82 -8.08
CA TRP A 86 11.60 1.92 -6.65
C TRP A 86 12.94 1.27 -6.33
N GLN A 87 13.68 1.89 -5.42
CA GLN A 87 14.91 1.32 -4.86
C GLN A 87 15.02 1.71 -3.40
N TRP A 88 15.68 0.86 -2.62
CA TRP A 88 16.00 1.18 -1.23
C TRP A 88 17.26 2.04 -1.15
N ASP A 89 17.16 3.22 -0.57
CA ASP A 89 18.31 4.02 -0.18
C ASP A 89 18.83 3.51 1.17
N VAL A 90 20.00 2.87 1.15
CA VAL A 90 20.62 2.29 2.35
C VAL A 90 21.09 3.37 3.34
N LEU A 91 21.44 4.56 2.86
CA LEU A 91 21.94 5.65 3.69
C LEU A 91 20.78 6.36 4.41
N GLN A 92 19.71 6.66 3.66
CA GLN A 92 18.52 7.30 4.20
C GLN A 92 17.58 6.31 4.90
N LYS A 93 17.74 5.01 4.63
CA LYS A 93 16.84 3.94 5.08
C LYS A 93 15.40 4.22 4.66
N GLU A 94 15.22 4.55 3.40
CA GLU A 94 13.90 4.81 2.84
C GLU A 94 13.80 4.31 1.41
N ALA A 95 12.59 4.11 0.93
CA ALA A 95 12.34 3.85 -0.47
C ALA A 95 12.34 5.15 -1.27
N VAL A 96 13.13 5.19 -2.34
CA VAL A 96 13.13 6.31 -3.29
C VAL A 96 12.54 5.87 -4.63
N ALA A 97 11.72 6.72 -5.20
CA ALA A 97 11.05 6.50 -6.47
C ALA A 97 11.65 7.38 -7.58
N VAL A 98 11.88 6.78 -8.74
CA VAL A 98 12.35 7.47 -9.95
C VAL A 98 11.48 7.09 -11.14
N SER A 99 11.21 8.05 -12.01
CA SER A 99 10.50 7.81 -13.26
C SER A 99 11.43 7.17 -14.31
N ALA A 100 10.86 6.82 -15.47
CA ALA A 100 11.62 6.22 -16.57
C ALA A 100 12.74 7.11 -17.10
N ASP A 101 12.63 8.44 -16.97
CA ASP A 101 13.68 9.38 -17.39
C ASP A 101 14.73 9.65 -16.30
N GLY A 102 14.58 9.02 -15.12
CA GLY A 102 15.47 9.16 -13.98
C GLY A 102 15.14 10.35 -13.06
N SER A 103 14.09 11.13 -13.34
CA SER A 103 13.62 12.17 -12.43
C SER A 103 13.05 11.56 -11.13
N PRO A 104 13.34 12.17 -9.97
CA PRO A 104 12.70 11.79 -8.71
C PRO A 104 11.19 11.93 -8.81
N VAL A 105 10.48 10.94 -8.29
CA VAL A 105 9.02 10.98 -8.14
C VAL A 105 8.72 11.02 -6.66
N GLU A 106 8.11 12.11 -6.22
CA GLU A 106 7.50 12.16 -4.90
C GLU A 106 6.07 11.63 -5.01
N PRO A 107 5.75 10.45 -4.43
CA PRO A 107 4.37 10.02 -4.29
C PRO A 107 3.61 11.12 -3.56
N VAL A 108 2.45 11.51 -4.09
CA VAL A 108 1.61 12.52 -3.44
C VAL A 108 1.21 11.97 -2.06
N PRO A 109 1.57 12.65 -0.95
CA PRO A 109 1.10 12.23 0.36
C PRO A 109 -0.42 12.34 0.36
N ASP A 110 -1.10 11.22 0.52
CA ASP A 110 -2.54 11.21 0.76
C ASP A 110 -2.75 11.01 2.27
N SER A 111 -3.26 12.06 2.92
CA SER A 111 -3.47 12.08 4.36
C SER A 111 -4.86 11.56 4.76
N ARG A 112 -5.66 11.08 3.81
CA ARG A 112 -6.96 10.49 4.11
C ARG A 112 -6.78 9.20 4.88
N ASP A 113 -7.63 8.99 5.88
CA ASP A 113 -7.74 7.69 6.53
C ASP A 113 -8.25 6.67 5.51
N TYR A 114 -7.85 5.40 5.66
CA TYR A 114 -8.24 4.34 4.72
C TYR A 114 -9.77 4.18 4.56
N ILE A 115 -10.52 4.56 5.60
CA ILE A 115 -11.97 4.52 5.59
C ILE A 115 -12.61 5.56 4.66
N ASP A 116 -11.89 6.63 4.30
CA ASP A 116 -12.43 7.74 3.50
C ASP A 116 -12.25 7.53 1.98
N TYR A 117 -11.50 6.51 1.57
CA TYR A 117 -11.30 6.23 0.15
C TYR A 117 -12.56 5.65 -0.49
N PRO A 118 -12.91 6.04 -1.73
CA PRO A 118 -13.81 5.24 -2.56
C PRO A 118 -13.23 3.84 -2.80
N ASP A 119 -14.08 2.85 -3.06
CA ASP A 119 -13.63 1.45 -3.18
C ASP A 119 -12.55 1.27 -4.25
N ALA A 120 -12.70 1.85 -5.44
CA ALA A 120 -11.67 1.74 -6.49
C ALA A 120 -10.32 2.35 -6.09
N GLU A 121 -10.34 3.47 -5.33
CA GLU A 121 -9.12 4.11 -4.83
C GLU A 121 -8.47 3.28 -3.72
N PHE A 122 -9.28 2.73 -2.81
CA PHE A 122 -8.81 1.83 -1.78
C PHE A 122 -8.23 0.55 -2.37
N THR A 123 -8.89 -0.06 -3.37
CA THR A 123 -8.38 -1.23 -4.10
C THR A 123 -7.04 -0.91 -4.76
N ALA A 124 -6.87 0.29 -5.34
CA ALA A 124 -5.61 0.69 -5.96
C ALA A 124 -4.49 0.77 -4.91
N LEU A 125 -4.77 1.41 -3.77
CA LEU A 125 -3.86 1.54 -2.64
C LEU A 125 -3.47 0.17 -2.09
N ALA A 126 -4.46 -0.67 -1.79
CA ALA A 126 -4.26 -2.03 -1.29
C ALA A 126 -3.40 -2.86 -2.25
N ARG A 127 -3.65 -2.74 -3.56
CA ARG A 127 -2.85 -3.44 -4.58
C ARG A 127 -1.40 -2.99 -4.58
N GLY A 128 -1.15 -1.69 -4.56
CA GLY A 128 0.22 -1.15 -4.52
C GLY A 128 0.98 -1.60 -3.28
N LEU A 129 0.32 -1.62 -2.13
CA LEU A 129 0.88 -2.09 -0.86
C LEU A 129 1.31 -3.56 -0.96
N LEU A 130 0.42 -4.43 -1.43
CA LEU A 130 0.70 -5.87 -1.54
C LEU A 130 1.80 -6.15 -2.58
N ASP A 131 1.79 -5.46 -3.72
CA ASP A 131 2.81 -5.60 -4.76
C ASP A 131 4.20 -5.19 -4.24
N ALA A 132 4.28 -4.12 -3.43
CA ALA A 132 5.50 -3.72 -2.74
C ALA A 132 6.01 -4.78 -1.75
N LEU A 133 5.12 -5.34 -0.93
CA LEU A 133 5.49 -6.40 0.02
C LEU A 133 6.00 -7.65 -0.71
N MET A 134 5.37 -8.05 -1.81
CA MET A 134 5.82 -9.18 -2.64
C MET A 134 7.18 -8.90 -3.28
N ALA A 135 7.44 -7.68 -3.76
CA ALA A 135 8.75 -7.28 -4.26
C ALA A 135 9.84 -7.35 -3.17
N CYS A 136 9.45 -7.11 -1.92
CA CYS A 136 10.27 -7.24 -0.71
C CYS A 136 10.35 -8.69 -0.17
N GLY A 137 9.78 -9.67 -0.88
CA GLY A 137 9.92 -11.09 -0.60
C GLY A 137 8.87 -11.68 0.36
N TRP A 138 7.81 -10.94 0.68
CA TRP A 138 6.65 -11.49 1.38
C TRP A 138 5.94 -12.54 0.52
N LYS A 139 5.51 -13.65 1.12
CA LYS A 139 4.90 -14.82 0.45
C LYS A 139 3.69 -15.33 1.21
#